data_AF-A0A558RAL7-F1
#
_entry.id   AF-A0A558RAL7-F1
#
_cell.length_a   1.000
_cell.length_b   1.000
_cell.length_c   1.000
_cell.angle_alpha   90.00
_cell.angle_beta   90.00
_cell.angle_gamma   90.00
#
_symmetry.space_group_name_H-M   'P 1'
#
loop_
_entity.id
_entity.type
_entity.pdbx_description
1 polymer ?
#
loop_
_entity_poly.entity_id
_entity_poly.type
_entity_poly.pdbx_seq_one_letter_code
_entity_poly.pdbx_strand_id
1 'polypeptide(L)'
;MGNADRSNQAMIDQGEDGPVSPEDLADSFRTQSYHLMELHPIVGAHLVLAAASLAPTCDDERDVAEEFSDLIAEFAIELRRLHARTKALRMVEAREVSHGTC
;
A
#
# COMPACT_ATOMS: atom_id res chain seq x y z
N MET A 1 53.42 -15.98 4.08
CA MET A 1 52.96 -14.72 4.71
C MET A 1 52.88 -13.68 3.59
N GLY A 2 51.75 -13.13 3.16
CA GLY A 2 50.35 -13.32 3.54
C GLY A 2 49.47 -12.96 2.33
N ASN A 3 48.64 -13.91 1.90
CA ASN A 3 47.55 -13.70 0.95
C ASN A 3 46.35 -13.09 1.70
N ALA A 4 46.48 -11.86 2.18
CA ALA A 4 45.44 -11.22 3.00
C ALA A 4 44.73 -10.05 2.29
N ASP A 5 45.07 -9.73 1.04
CA ASP A 5 44.51 -8.55 0.34
C ASP A 5 43.42 -8.87 -0.68
N ARG A 6 43.16 -10.15 -0.98
CA ARG A 6 42.11 -10.52 -1.96
C ARG A 6 40.77 -10.89 -1.31
N SER A 7 40.74 -11.10 0.00
CA SER A 7 39.52 -11.50 0.73
C SER A 7 38.62 -10.33 1.12
N ASN A 8 39.07 -9.08 1.01
CA ASN A 8 38.25 -7.91 1.33
C ASN A 8 37.48 -7.33 0.14
N GLN A 9 37.66 -7.88 -1.08
CA GLN A 9 36.97 -7.41 -2.27
C GLN A 9 35.64 -8.16 -2.56
N ALA A 10 35.20 -9.06 -1.67
CA ALA A 10 34.06 -9.95 -1.92
C ALA A 10 32.94 -9.89 -0.85
N MET A 11 32.91 -8.88 0.03
CA MET A 11 31.90 -8.80 1.10
C MET A 11 31.39 -7.38 1.41
N ILE A 12 31.25 -6.52 0.40
CA ILE A 12 30.30 -5.40 0.48
C ILE A 12 29.58 -5.28 -0.86
N ASP A 13 28.91 -6.36 -1.25
CA ASP A 13 27.73 -6.31 -2.11
C ASP A 13 26.52 -6.49 -1.17
N GLN A 14 26.43 -5.59 -0.18
CA GLN A 14 25.27 -5.49 0.68
C GLN A 14 24.19 -4.86 -0.17
N GLY A 15 23.28 -5.70 -0.66
CA GLY A 15 22.05 -5.36 -1.39
C GLY A 15 21.83 -3.88 -1.62
N GLU A 16 22.21 -3.41 -2.81
CA GLU A 16 21.62 -2.21 -3.39
C GLU A 16 20.14 -2.49 -3.68
N ASP A 17 19.32 -2.57 -2.63
CA ASP A 17 17.99 -1.98 -2.74
C ASP A 17 18.23 -0.46 -2.69
N GLY A 18 18.73 0.07 -3.81
CA GLY A 18 18.58 1.48 -4.11
C GLY A 18 17.10 1.86 -3.96
N PRO A 19 16.78 3.15 -3.77
CA PRO A 19 15.38 3.56 -3.69
C PRO A 19 14.62 3.02 -4.90
N VAL A 20 13.63 2.15 -4.66
CA VAL A 20 12.76 1.62 -5.72
C VAL A 20 12.18 2.81 -6.45
N SER A 21 12.43 2.88 -7.77
CA SER A 21 11.91 4.00 -8.55
C SER A 21 10.37 3.95 -8.57
N PRO A 22 9.69 5.11 -8.59
CA PRO A 22 8.23 5.14 -8.75
C PRO A 22 7.75 4.33 -9.96
N GLU A 23 8.54 4.30 -11.03
CA GLU A 23 8.32 3.53 -12.25
C GLU A 23 8.36 2.02 -11.99
N ASP A 24 9.41 1.52 -11.31
CA ASP A 24 9.54 0.10 -10.97
C ASP A 24 8.41 -0.38 -10.04
N LEU A 25 8.00 0.49 -9.10
CA LEU A 25 6.89 0.21 -8.19
C LEU A 25 5.54 0.17 -8.94
N ALA A 26 5.32 1.12 -9.86
CA ALA A 26 4.12 1.17 -10.69
C ALA A 26 4.01 -0.08 -11.57
N ASP A 27 5.12 -0.55 -12.16
CA ASP A 27 5.14 -1.77 -12.97
C ASP A 27 4.86 -3.03 -12.16
N SER A 28 5.34 -3.08 -10.91
CA SER A 28 4.98 -4.15 -9.98
C SER A 28 3.48 -4.15 -9.68
N PHE A 29 2.87 -2.99 -9.44
CA PHE A 29 1.44 -2.88 -9.20
C PHE A 29 0.59 -3.29 -10.41
N ARG A 30 0.97 -2.89 -11.63
CA ARG A 30 0.31 -3.36 -12.87
C ARG A 30 0.35 -4.87 -13.01
N THR A 31 1.51 -5.47 -12.72
CA THR A 31 1.68 -6.92 -12.78
C THR A 31 0.78 -7.62 -11.77
N GLN A 32 0.79 -7.16 -10.52
CA GLN A 32 -0.04 -7.71 -9.46
C GLN A 32 -1.53 -7.51 -9.73
N SER A 33 -1.91 -6.37 -10.28
CA SER A 33 -3.31 -6.07 -10.60
C SER A 33 -3.87 -7.02 -11.63
N TYR A 34 -3.07 -7.42 -12.63
CA TYR A 34 -3.50 -8.41 -13.64
C TYR A 34 -3.91 -9.74 -12.98
N HIS A 35 -3.12 -10.22 -12.02
CA HIS A 35 -3.44 -11.45 -11.28
C HIS A 35 -4.64 -11.29 -10.35
N LEU A 36 -4.81 -10.12 -9.73
CA LEU A 36 -5.86 -9.88 -8.76
C LEU A 36 -7.20 -9.50 -9.39
N MET A 37 -7.22 -9.00 -10.63
CA MET A 37 -8.44 -8.52 -11.26
C MET A 37 -9.53 -9.60 -11.35
N GLU A 38 -9.15 -10.86 -11.57
CA GLU A 38 -10.10 -11.96 -11.70
C GLU A 38 -10.70 -12.42 -10.36
N LEU A 39 -9.89 -12.40 -9.28
CA LEU A 39 -10.28 -12.94 -7.97
C LEU A 39 -10.78 -11.85 -7.01
N HIS A 40 -10.17 -10.67 -7.10
CA HIS A 40 -10.40 -9.53 -6.24
C HIS A 40 -10.41 -8.23 -7.07
N PRO A 41 -11.46 -8.00 -7.89
CA PRO A 41 -11.49 -6.90 -8.85
C PRO A 41 -11.24 -5.52 -8.22
N ILE A 42 -11.77 -5.29 -7.01
CA ILE A 42 -11.56 -4.04 -6.27
C ILE A 42 -10.09 -3.86 -5.94
N VAL A 43 -9.39 -4.89 -5.47
CA VAL A 43 -7.97 -4.81 -5.12
C VAL A 43 -7.13 -4.58 -6.38
N GLY A 44 -7.44 -5.30 -7.47
CA GLY A 44 -6.82 -5.08 -8.77
C GLY A 44 -6.97 -3.63 -9.24
N ALA A 45 -8.17 -3.07 -9.17
CA ALA A 45 -8.42 -1.68 -9.55
C ALA A 45 -7.64 -0.67 -8.71
N HIS A 46 -7.51 -0.89 -7.39
CA HIS A 46 -6.70 0.00 -6.53
C HIS A 46 -5.21 -0.02 -6.93
N LEU A 47 -4.68 -1.18 -7.32
CA LEU A 47 -3.30 -1.30 -7.77
C LEU A 47 -3.07 -0.63 -9.14
N VAL A 48 -4.01 -0.78 -10.09
CA VAL A 48 -3.96 -0.05 -11.37
C VAL A 48 -3.94 1.45 -11.12
N LEU A 49 -4.83 1.93 -10.26
CA LEU A 49 -4.91 3.35 -9.95
C LEU A 49 -3.64 3.85 -9.26
N ALA A 50 -3.11 3.10 -8.29
CA ALA A 50 -1.85 3.43 -7.64
C ALA A 50 -0.69 3.50 -8.63
N ALA A 51 -0.62 2.59 -9.60
CA ALA A 51 0.38 2.63 -10.66
C ALA A 51 0.24 3.88 -11.55
N ALA A 52 -0.99 4.23 -11.94
CA ALA A 52 -1.29 5.42 -12.74
C ALA A 52 -0.97 6.72 -11.98
N SER A 53 -1.20 6.77 -10.67
CA SER A 53 -0.81 7.92 -9.82
C SER A 53 0.71 8.07 -9.65
N LEU A 54 1.47 6.97 -9.73
CA LEU A 54 2.93 6.98 -9.54
C LEU A 54 3.70 7.26 -10.84
N ALA A 55 3.33 6.58 -11.92
CA ALA A 55 4.02 6.67 -13.20
C ALA A 55 3.01 6.44 -14.34
N PRO A 56 2.18 7.43 -14.70
CA PRO A 56 1.19 7.28 -15.77
C PRO A 56 1.87 7.05 -17.12
N THR A 57 1.33 6.15 -17.94
CA THR A 57 1.89 5.85 -19.27
C THR A 57 1.31 6.72 -20.38
N CYS A 58 0.15 7.34 -20.14
CA CYS A 58 -0.51 8.29 -21.03
C CYS A 58 -1.27 9.36 -20.24
N ASP A 59 -1.69 10.43 -20.93
CA ASP A 59 -2.46 11.52 -20.31
C ASP A 59 -3.82 11.04 -19.77
N ASP A 60 -4.52 10.14 -20.47
CA ASP A 60 -5.79 9.58 -20.00
C ASP A 60 -5.65 8.83 -18.67
N GLU A 61 -4.55 8.07 -18.47
CA GLU A 61 -4.27 7.39 -17.20
C GLU A 61 -4.05 8.39 -16.06
N ARG A 62 -3.35 9.49 -16.33
CA ARG A 62 -3.14 10.55 -15.35
C ARG A 62 -4.45 11.22 -14.97
N ASP A 63 -5.27 11.58 -15.96
CA ASP A 63 -6.53 12.28 -15.74
C ASP A 63 -7.50 11.43 -14.91
N VAL A 64 -7.58 10.13 -15.20
CA VAL A 64 -8.35 9.17 -14.39
C VAL A 64 -7.76 9.06 -12.97
N ALA A 65 -6.43 8.99 -12.85
CA ALA A 65 -5.77 8.92 -11.55
C ALA A 65 -6.07 10.13 -10.67
N GLU A 66 -6.06 11.32 -11.25
CA GLU A 66 -6.39 12.58 -10.58
C GLU A 66 -7.86 12.60 -10.16
N GLU A 67 -8.79 12.29 -11.06
CA GLU A 67 -10.24 12.27 -10.76
C GLU A 67 -10.59 11.33 -9.60
N PHE A 68 -10.01 10.14 -9.58
CA PHE A 68 -10.29 9.15 -8.54
C PHE A 68 -9.52 9.39 -7.23
N SER A 69 -8.43 10.15 -7.25
CA SER A 69 -7.60 10.37 -6.07
C SER A 69 -8.37 11.02 -4.92
N ASP A 70 -9.16 12.05 -5.21
CA ASP A 70 -9.99 12.75 -4.23
C ASP A 70 -11.10 11.85 -3.68
N LEU A 71 -11.78 11.10 -4.55
CA LEU A 71 -12.85 10.19 -4.15
C LEU A 71 -12.36 9.09 -3.19
N ILE A 72 -11.18 8.53 -3.46
CA ILE A 72 -10.59 7.49 -2.60
C ILE A 72 -10.09 8.08 -1.29
N ALA A 73 -9.53 9.29 -1.31
CA ALA A 73 -9.12 9.98 -0.10
C ALA A 73 -10.31 10.25 0.82
N GLU A 74 -11.43 10.73 0.28
CA GLU A 74 -12.67 10.95 1.02
C GLU A 74 -13.23 9.65 1.59
N PHE A 75 -13.33 8.60 0.77
CA PHE A 75 -13.77 7.29 1.21
C PHE A 75 -12.95 6.76 2.38
N ALA A 76 -11.61 6.88 2.31
CA ALA A 76 -10.71 6.44 3.38
C ALA A 76 -10.93 7.23 4.68
N ILE A 77 -11.21 8.54 4.60
CA ILE A 77 -11.54 9.38 5.75
C ILE A 77 -12.87 8.93 6.38
N GLU A 78 -13.89 8.68 5.57
CA GLU A 78 -15.19 8.22 6.07
C GLU A 78 -15.11 6.84 6.73
N LEU A 79 -14.40 5.91 6.09
CA LEU A 79 -14.20 4.57 6.63
C LEU A 79 -13.47 4.62 7.98
N ARG A 80 -12.45 5.48 8.11
CA ARG A 80 -11.75 5.73 9.38
C ARG A 80 -12.71 6.25 10.46
N ARG A 81 -13.58 7.22 10.12
CA ARG A 81 -14.59 7.76 11.05
C ARG A 81 -15.58 6.68 11.48
N LEU A 82 -16.03 5.85 10.55
CA LEU A 82 -16.92 4.73 10.85
C LEU A 82 -16.26 3.74 11.82
N HIS A 83 -15.03 3.29 11.53
CA HIS A 83 -14.28 2.38 12.39
C HIS A 83 -14.06 2.97 13.79
N ALA A 84 -13.74 4.26 13.90
CA ALA A 84 -13.58 4.92 15.19
C ALA A 84 -14.88 4.89 16.02
N ARG A 85 -16.04 5.15 15.38
CA ARG A 85 -17.35 5.07 16.04
C ARG A 85 -17.68 3.65 16.50
N THR A 86 -17.51 2.65 15.63
CA THR A 86 -17.74 1.25 15.98
C THR A 86 -16.85 0.79 17.12
N LYS A 87 -15.57 1.21 17.12
CA LYS A 87 -14.64 0.91 18.22
C LYS A 87 -15.10 1.55 19.54
N ALA A 88 -15.53 2.81 19.52
CA ALA A 88 -16.03 3.49 20.70
C ALA A 88 -17.27 2.81 21.28
N LEU A 89 -18.23 2.40 20.44
CA LEU A 89 -19.42 1.67 20.87
C LEU A 89 -19.07 0.34 21.55
N ARG A 90 -18.16 -0.45 20.97
CA ARG A 90 -17.69 -1.71 21.58
C ARG A 90 -17.02 -1.49 22.93
N MET A 91 -16.32 -0.37 23.12
CA MET A 91 -15.69 -0.04 24.41
C MET A 91 -16.71 0.37 25.48
N VAL A 92 -17.83 0.99 25.08
CA VAL A 92 -18.95 1.29 25.99
C VAL A 92 -19.64 -0.01 26.43
N GLU A 93 -20.01 -0.87 25.48
CA GLU A 93 -20.62 -2.17 25.77
C GLU A 93 -19.74 -3.03 26.70
N ALA A 94 -18.43 -3.10 26.44
CA ALA A 94 -17.50 -3.84 27.30
C ALA A 94 -17.40 -3.27 28.72
N ARG A 95 -17.53 -1.95 28.88
CA ARG A 95 -17.53 -1.29 30.20
C ARG A 95 -18.82 -1.53 30.97
N GLU A 96 -19.97 -1.53 30.29
CA GLU A 96 -21.27 -1.79 30.93
C GLU A 96 -21.36 -3.25 31.43
N VAL A 97 -20.86 -4.22 30.65
CA VAL A 97 -20.77 -5.63 31.08
C VAL A 97 -19.85 -5.79 32.30
N SER A 98 -18.75 -5.03 32.36
CA SER A 98 -17.82 -5.06 33.50
C SER A 98 -18.35 -4.39 34.77
N HIS A 99 -19.31 -3.47 34.67
CA HIS A 99 -19.92 -2.79 35.82
C HIS A 99 -21.28 -3.38 36.24
N GLY A 100 -21.84 -4.31 35.45
CA GLY A 100 -23.12 -4.97 35.70
C GLY A 100 -23.05 -6.32 36.40
N THR A 101 -21.90 -6.75 36.90
CA THR A 101 -21.74 -8.00 37.66
C THR A 101 -21.58 -7.72 39.15
N CYS A 102 -22.72 -7.58 39.82
CA CYS A 102 -22.89 -7.82 41.27
C CYS A 102 -23.70 -9.10 41.45
#